data_AF-W4P4A3-F1
#
_entry.id   AF-W4P4A3-F1
#
_cell.length_a   1.000
_cell.length_b   1.000
_cell.length_c   1.000
_cell.angle_alpha   90.00
_cell.angle_beta   90.00
_cell.angle_gamma   90.00
#
_symmetry.space_group_name_H-M   'P 1'
#
loop_
_entity.id
_entity.type
_entity.pdbx_description
1 polymer ?
#
loop_
_entity_poly.entity_id
_entity_poly.type
_entity_poly.pdbx_seq_one_letter_code
_entity_poly.pdbx_strand_id
1 'polypeptide(L)'
;MKETESIDEYILNHIDAESEYLKALYRDTHVKLLRPRMASGHLQGRMLKMFVEMIRPRRILEIGTYSGYSALCLAEGCLRVECCTRSR
;
A
#
# COMPACT_ATOMS: atom_id res chain seq x y z
N MET A 1 -10.70 24.75 -0.29
CA MET A 1 -10.20 23.36 -0.11
C MET A 1 -10.81 22.41 -1.14
N LYS A 2 -11.08 22.86 -2.39
CA LYS A 2 -11.72 22.06 -3.46
C LYS A 2 -10.74 21.61 -4.55
N GLU A 3 -9.59 22.28 -4.68
CA GLU A 3 -8.61 22.01 -5.74
C GLU A 3 -7.81 20.71 -5.50
N THR A 4 -7.67 20.30 -4.23
CA THR A 4 -6.89 19.10 -3.87
C THR A 4 -7.65 17.81 -4.19
N GLU A 5 -8.96 17.77 -3.93
CA GLU A 5 -9.80 16.61 -4.24
C GLU A 5 -9.82 16.30 -5.75
N SER A 6 -9.83 17.33 -6.61
CA SER A 6 -9.76 17.12 -8.06
C SER A 6 -8.44 16.53 -8.54
N ILE A 7 -7.33 16.85 -7.86
CA ILE A 7 -6.00 16.33 -8.21
C ILE A 7 -5.85 14.89 -7.72
N ASP A 8 -6.31 14.59 -6.52
CA ASP A 8 -6.25 13.23 -5.97
C ASP A 8 -7.04 12.25 -6.85
N GLU A 9 -8.24 12.64 -7.26
CA GLU A 9 -9.08 11.84 -8.17
C GLU A 9 -8.43 11.70 -9.56
N TYR A 10 -7.84 12.77 -10.09
CA TYR A 10 -7.07 12.71 -11.33
C TYR A 10 -5.93 11.70 -11.22
N ILE A 11 -5.13 11.75 -10.16
CA ILE A 11 -4.01 10.83 -9.95
C ILE A 11 -4.53 9.39 -9.85
N LEU A 12 -5.54 9.13 -9.01
CA LEU A 12 -6.10 7.79 -8.83
C LEU A 12 -6.62 7.18 -10.14
N ASN A 13 -7.14 8.01 -11.04
CA ASN A 13 -7.62 7.59 -12.36
C ASN A 13 -6.49 7.37 -13.40
N HIS A 14 -5.28 7.88 -13.15
CA HIS A 14 -4.15 7.81 -14.09
C HIS A 14 -2.96 6.96 -13.58
N ILE A 15 -3.06 6.38 -12.38
CA ILE A 15 -2.07 5.42 -11.85
C ILE A 15 -2.52 3.97 -12.09
N ASP A 16 -1.60 3.04 -11.88
CA ASP A 16 -1.89 1.62 -11.94
C ASP A 16 -3.02 1.24 -10.97
N ALA A 17 -3.95 0.41 -11.45
CA ALA A 17 -4.99 -0.15 -10.62
C ALA A 17 -4.41 -1.04 -9.51
N GLU A 18 -5.02 -0.99 -8.34
CA GLU A 18 -4.76 -1.94 -7.26
C GLU A 18 -5.51 -3.25 -7.53
N SER A 19 -5.00 -4.36 -7.00
CA SER A 19 -5.65 -5.67 -7.14
C SER A 19 -6.95 -5.74 -6.36
N GLU A 20 -7.85 -6.63 -6.79
CA GLU A 20 -9.14 -6.82 -6.11
C GLU A 20 -8.97 -7.25 -4.65
N TYR A 21 -7.91 -8.01 -4.35
CA TYR A 21 -7.56 -8.39 -2.99
C TYR A 21 -7.15 -7.19 -2.13
N LEU A 22 -6.35 -6.27 -2.67
CA LEU A 22 -5.94 -5.06 -1.97
C LEU A 22 -7.12 -4.12 -1.70
N LYS A 23 -8.05 -3.99 -2.66
CA LYS A 23 -9.34 -3.29 -2.47
C LYS A 23 -10.14 -3.86 -1.31
N ALA A 24 -10.33 -5.17 -1.33
CA ALA A 24 -11.08 -5.87 -0.29
C ALA A 24 -10.42 -5.69 1.08
N LEU A 25 -9.08 -5.82 1.15
CA LEU A 25 -8.32 -5.62 2.39
C LEU A 25 -8.42 -4.18 2.91
N TYR A 26 -8.33 -3.19 2.02
CA TYR A 26 -8.47 -1.78 2.39
C TYR A 26 -9.86 -1.49 2.94
N ARG A 27 -10.91 -2.02 2.30
CA ARG A 27 -12.30 -1.93 2.77
C ARG A 27 -12.49 -2.63 4.11
N ASP A 28 -11.98 -3.84 4.27
CA ASP A 28 -12.05 -4.59 5.53
C ASP A 28 -11.33 -3.88 6.66
N THR A 29 -10.19 -3.24 6.38
CA THR A 29 -9.46 -2.39 7.33
C THR A 29 -10.31 -1.21 7.78
N HIS A 30 -11.10 -0.63 6.87
CA HIS A 30 -12.01 0.47 7.17
C HIS A 30 -13.19 0.07 8.07
N VAL A 31 -13.66 -1.16 7.93
CA VAL A 31 -14.83 -1.67 8.67
C VAL A 31 -14.45 -2.32 9.99
N LYS A 32 -13.36 -3.09 10.02
CA LYS A 32 -13.04 -4.01 11.13
C LYS A 32 -12.04 -3.43 12.14
N LEU A 33 -11.25 -2.43 11.76
CA LEU A 33 -10.18 -1.91 12.62
C LEU A 33 -10.50 -0.50 13.15
N LEU A 34 -10.09 -0.25 14.40
CA LEU A 34 -10.42 0.96 15.16
C LEU A 34 -9.82 2.26 14.60
N ARG A 35 -8.77 2.19 13.78
CA ARG A 35 -8.02 3.36 13.27
C ARG A 35 -7.76 3.26 11.77
N PRO A 36 -8.80 3.31 10.92
CA PRO A 36 -8.67 3.00 9.49
C PRO A 36 -7.76 3.98 8.73
N ARG A 37 -7.58 5.20 9.24
CA ARG A 37 -6.61 6.19 8.74
C ARG A 37 -5.14 5.76 8.83
N MET A 38 -4.83 4.67 9.55
CA MET A 38 -3.47 4.13 9.63
C MET A 38 -3.12 3.21 8.46
N ALA A 39 -4.09 2.83 7.61
CA ALA A 39 -3.83 2.05 6.42
C ALA A 39 -3.18 2.92 5.34
N SER A 40 -2.14 2.40 4.69
CA SER A 40 -1.62 2.99 3.46
C SER A 40 -2.69 2.88 2.36
N GLY A 41 -3.05 4.00 1.74
CA GLY A 41 -4.03 4.02 0.64
C GLY A 41 -3.45 3.53 -0.68
N HIS A 42 -4.30 3.46 -1.71
CA HIS A 42 -3.95 3.04 -3.08
C HIS A 42 -2.69 3.74 -3.59
N LEU A 43 -2.68 5.07 -3.58
CA LEU A 43 -1.58 5.89 -4.09
C LEU A 43 -0.24 5.55 -3.42
N GLN A 44 -0.23 5.46 -2.09
CA GLN A 44 0.97 5.13 -1.32
C GLN A 44 1.43 3.70 -1.62
N GLY A 45 0.50 2.75 -1.75
CA GLY A 45 0.81 1.36 -2.10
C GLY A 45 1.50 1.25 -3.48
N ARG A 46 1.00 1.95 -4.50
CA ARG A 46 1.61 1.97 -5.83
C ARG A 46 2.98 2.64 -5.82
N MET A 47 3.15 3.71 -5.06
CA MET A 47 4.45 4.37 -4.89
C MET A 47 5.49 3.44 -4.24
N LEU A 48 5.11 2.67 -3.22
CA LEU A 48 5.99 1.69 -2.58
C LEU A 48 6.39 0.57 -3.55
N LYS A 49 5.43 0.05 -4.34
CA LYS A 49 5.72 -0.92 -5.39
C LYS A 49 6.75 -0.39 -6.39
N MET A 50 6.55 0.84 -6.88
CA MET A 50 7.48 1.50 -7.80
C MET A 50 8.89 1.59 -7.21
N PHE A 51 9.04 1.94 -5.93
CA PHE A 51 10.36 1.96 -5.28
C PHE A 51 11.02 0.58 -5.21
N VAL A 52 10.25 -0.47 -4.92
CA VAL A 52 10.78 -1.84 -4.88
C VAL A 52 11.23 -2.28 -6.27
N GLU A 53 10.45 -2.00 -7.32
CA GLU A 53 10.80 -2.36 -8.69
C GLU A 53 12.07 -1.64 -9.18
N MET A 54 12.24 -0.36 -8.80
CA MET A 54 13.42 0.44 -9.13
C MET A 54 14.68 -0.01 -8.37
N ILE A 55 14.58 -0.18 -7.05
CA ILE A 55 15.73 -0.48 -6.17
C ILE A 55 16.11 -1.96 -6.22
N ARG A 56 15.13 -2.84 -6.49
CA ARG A 56 15.25 -4.31 -6.43
C ARG A 56 15.87 -4.81 -5.11
N PRO A 57 15.29 -4.44 -3.96
CA PRO A 57 15.82 -4.84 -2.66
C PRO A 57 15.69 -6.36 -2.47
N ARG A 58 16.70 -7.00 -1.87
CA ARG A 58 16.64 -8.43 -1.50
C ARG A 58 15.95 -8.69 -0.17
N ARG A 59 15.91 -7.68 0.71
CA ARG A 59 15.33 -7.76 2.05
C ARG A 59 14.59 -6.47 2.34
N ILE A 60 13.38 -6.57 2.89
CA ILE A 60 12.54 -5.45 3.25
C ILE A 60 12.13 -5.62 4.72
N LEU A 61 12.31 -4.57 5.52
CA LEU A 61 11.87 -4.49 6.90
C LEU A 61 10.72 -3.50 6.98
N GLU A 62 9.54 -3.99 7.36
CA GLU A 62 8.39 -3.14 7.64
C GLU A 62 8.18 -3.08 9.16
N ILE A 63 8.17 -1.84 9.69
CA ILE A 63 7.93 -1.59 11.10
C ILE A 63 6.50 -1.04 11.25
N GLY A 64 5.61 -1.85 11.82
CA GLY A 64 4.20 -1.51 11.98
C GLY A 64 3.34 -1.97 10.80
N THR A 65 2.90 -3.23 10.84
CA THR A 65 2.19 -3.87 9.74
C THR A 65 0.69 -3.58 9.70
N TYR A 66 0.07 -3.08 10.78
CA TYR A 66 -1.38 -2.81 10.89
C TYR A 66 -2.25 -3.88 10.19
N SER A 67 -2.84 -3.59 9.02
CA SER A 67 -3.63 -4.55 8.23
C SER A 67 -2.83 -5.37 7.20
N GLY A 68 -1.56 -5.05 6.98
CA GLY A 68 -0.66 -5.73 6.04
C GLY A 68 -0.72 -5.19 4.61
N TYR A 69 -1.47 -4.12 4.36
CA TYR A 69 -1.66 -3.56 3.01
C TYR A 69 -0.33 -3.12 2.37
N SER A 70 0.50 -2.38 3.10
CA SER A 70 1.81 -1.90 2.64
C SER A 70 2.79 -3.05 2.42
N ALA A 71 2.82 -4.04 3.31
CA ALA A 71 3.63 -5.26 3.14
C ALA A 71 3.33 -6.00 1.83
N LEU A 72 2.04 -6.11 1.48
CA LEU A 72 1.62 -6.75 0.23
C LEU A 72 2.04 -5.94 -1.00
N CYS A 73 1.91 -4.61 -0.95
CA CYS A 73 2.38 -3.75 -2.05
C CYS A 73 3.90 -3.85 -2.26
N LEU A 74 4.66 -3.95 -1.16
CA LEU A 74 6.11 -4.16 -1.20
C LEU A 74 6.47 -5.54 -1.76
N ALA A 75 5.70 -6.57 -1.41
CA ALA A 75 5.89 -7.92 -1.94
C ALA A 75 5.56 -8.02 -3.44
N GLU A 76 4.54 -7.32 -3.91
CA GLU A 76 4.11 -7.32 -5.32
C GLU A 76 5.21 -6.82 -6.27
N GLY A 77 5.97 -5.81 -5.87
CA GLY A 77 7.06 -5.26 -6.68
C GLY A 77 8.34 -6.10 -6.71
N CYS A 78 8.40 -7.21 -5.95
CA CYS A 78 9.64 -7.94 -5.72
C CYS A 78 9.59 -9.39 -6.24
N LEU A 79 10.69 -9.85 -6.83
CA LEU A 79 10.78 -11.19 -7.42
C LEU A 79 11.17 -12.29 -6.40
N ARG A 80 11.89 -11.95 -5.32
CA ARG A 80 12.36 -12.87 -4.27
C ARG A 80 12.56 -12.11 -2.96
N VAL A 81 11.71 -12.32 -1.96
CA VAL A 81 11.78 -11.56 -0.69
C VAL A 81 11.67 -12.45 0.54
N GLU A 82 12.54 -12.16 1.50
CA GLU A 82 12.31 -12.35 2.94
C GLU A 82 11.78 -11.02 3.49
N CYS A 83 10.47 -10.95 3.77
CA CYS A 83 9.83 -9.75 4.33
C CYS A 83 9.67 -9.98 5.83
N CYS A 84 10.43 -9.25 6.64
CA CYS A 84 10.28 -9.29 8.08
C CYS A 84 9.29 -8.19 8.50
N THR A 85 8.09 -8.58 8.86
CA THR A 85 7.07 -7.72 9.45
C THR A 85 7.17 -7.78 10.98
N ARG A 86 7.32 -6.65 11.65
CA ARG A 86 7.23 -6.59 13.11
C ARG A 86 6.02 -5.74 13.52
N SER A 87 4.95 -6.41 13.95
CA SER A 87 3.85 -5.75 14.66
C SER A 87 4.30 -5.37 16.06
N ARG A 88 3.94 -4.17 16.52
CA ARG A 88 3.87 -3.91 17.96
C ARG A 88 2.65 -4.62 18.55
#